data_AF-A0A9Q1K5E4-F1
#
_entry.id   AF-A0A9Q1K5E4-F1
#
_cell.length_a   1.000
_cell.length_b   1.000
_cell.length_c   1.000
_cell.angle_alpha   90.00
_cell.angle_beta   90.00
_cell.angle_gamma   90.00
#
_symmetry.space_group_name_H-M   'P 1'
#
loop_
_entity.id
_entity.type
_entity.pdbx_description
1 polymer ?
#
loop_
_entity_poly.entity_id
_entity_poly.type
_entity_poly.pdbx_seq_one_letter_code
_entity_poly.pdbx_strand_id
1 'polypeptide(L)'
;MRRGLTPIGGLEADFWESRCKSLLLQPNGAGTSNISAEYTSSAKAHLLTCGRAWALSLSQRSSLSEGIFRICFPCNDDVIEESLLYRVVREVRNGSALNPKSYVHGKGMNRFWSNVEGYHGPLLLLISAILDESSESTGKWIIGGLIQEGLENRDVFYGSGGCLYSMYPVFHVFTASGKEHNYLYSHLHPAVRVYERNPKPLGIGFGGSIGNERVFIDEDFAKVTIRHHAVDKTYQPGSLFPTQDFLPVEASILEVEVWGLGGKTAKEVQISYKKREELFTEQRRKVDLKTFGSWEDSPEKMMMDMISNPNTVRREER
;
A
#
# COMPACT_ATOMS: atom_id res chain seq x y z
N MET A 1 -19.44 -46.30 -6.70
CA MET A 1 -19.00 -44.96 -7.16
C MET A 1 -19.77 -43.89 -6.40
N ARG A 2 -19.17 -43.33 -5.35
CA ARG A 2 -19.49 -42.04 -4.70
C ARG A 2 -18.43 -41.88 -3.61
N ARG A 3 -17.39 -41.08 -3.84
CA ARG A 3 -16.48 -40.64 -2.77
C ARG A 3 -16.99 -39.30 -2.28
N GLY A 4 -17.30 -39.25 -0.99
CA GLY A 4 -17.79 -38.07 -0.29
C GLY A 4 -16.71 -37.00 -0.14
N LEU A 5 -17.13 -35.75 -0.29
CA LEU A 5 -16.39 -34.55 0.04
C LEU A 5 -16.40 -34.37 1.56
N THR A 6 -15.23 -34.24 2.17
CA THR A 6 -15.06 -33.77 3.56
C THR A 6 -15.17 -32.24 3.60
N PRO A 7 -15.88 -31.64 4.56
CA PRO A 7 -15.96 -30.19 4.70
C PRO A 7 -14.71 -29.66 5.42
N ILE A 8 -13.98 -28.74 4.78
CA ILE A 8 -12.74 -28.11 5.30
C ILE A 8 -13.05 -26.94 6.27
N GLY A 9 -14.32 -26.59 6.49
CA GLY A 9 -14.74 -25.40 7.24
C GLY A 9 -14.59 -25.44 8.78
N GLY A 10 -14.09 -26.53 9.37
CA GLY A 10 -13.94 -26.65 10.83
C GLY A 10 -12.71 -25.92 11.39
N LEU A 11 -11.58 -25.96 10.67
CA LEU A 11 -10.30 -25.44 11.16
C LEU A 11 -10.26 -23.91 11.29
N GLU A 12 -10.94 -23.19 10.39
CA GLU A 12 -11.03 -21.72 10.46
C GLU A 12 -11.96 -21.25 11.59
N ALA A 13 -13.04 -21.99 11.86
CA ALA A 13 -13.98 -21.68 12.95
C ALA A 13 -13.33 -21.91 14.33
N ASP A 14 -12.59 -23.02 14.49
CA ASP A 14 -11.89 -23.34 15.73
C ASP A 14 -10.71 -22.37 15.99
N PHE A 15 -10.01 -21.95 14.93
CA PHE A 15 -9.00 -20.89 15.01
C PHE A 15 -9.61 -19.56 15.50
N TRP A 16 -10.82 -19.25 15.05
CA TRP A 16 -11.58 -18.07 15.45
C TRP A 16 -12.08 -18.11 16.89
N GLU A 17 -12.65 -19.23 17.30
CA GLU A 17 -13.12 -19.39 18.67
C GLU A 17 -11.95 -19.25 19.66
N SER A 18 -10.79 -19.81 19.31
CA SER A 18 -9.58 -19.71 20.13
C SER A 18 -9.02 -18.28 20.24
N ARG A 19 -9.02 -17.50 19.15
CA ARG A 19 -8.53 -16.11 19.16
C ARG A 19 -9.49 -15.15 19.86
N CYS A 20 -10.80 -15.29 19.63
CA CYS A 20 -11.83 -14.53 20.34
C CYS A 20 -11.82 -14.82 21.84
N LYS A 21 -11.65 -16.09 22.23
CA LYS A 21 -11.48 -16.48 23.64
C LYS A 21 -10.21 -15.87 24.24
N SER A 22 -9.09 -15.83 23.51
CA SER A 22 -7.84 -15.24 24.00
C SER A 22 -7.93 -13.72 24.26
N LEU A 23 -8.77 -13.01 23.50
CA LEU A 23 -9.05 -11.59 23.71
C LEU A 23 -9.99 -11.36 24.91
N LEU A 24 -10.90 -12.29 25.18
CA LEU A 24 -11.83 -12.23 26.32
C LEU A 24 -11.20 -12.70 27.65
N LEU A 25 -10.08 -13.45 27.62
CA LEU A 25 -9.44 -14.06 28.79
C LEU A 25 -8.23 -13.27 29.33
N GLN A 26 -8.02 -12.02 28.93
CA GLN A 26 -7.09 -11.17 29.68
C GLN A 26 -7.60 -11.01 31.13
N PRO A 27 -6.78 -11.29 32.16
CA PRO A 27 -7.24 -11.29 33.54
C PRO A 27 -7.29 -9.85 34.05
N ASN A 28 -8.35 -9.12 33.69
CA ASN A 28 -8.73 -7.92 34.43
C ASN A 28 -9.78 -8.31 35.47
N GLY A 29 -9.39 -8.11 36.72
CA GLY A 29 -10.17 -8.43 37.91
C GLY A 29 -11.58 -7.81 37.89
N ALA A 30 -12.46 -8.54 38.55
CA ALA A 30 -13.86 -8.28 38.84
C ALA A 30 -14.31 -6.81 38.81
N GLY A 31 -15.38 -6.57 38.05
CA GLY A 31 -16.19 -5.36 38.14
C GLY A 31 -17.19 -5.30 36.99
N THR A 32 -18.42 -5.78 37.23
CA THR A 32 -19.57 -5.51 36.36
C THR A 32 -19.83 -4.01 36.30
N SER A 33 -19.47 -3.37 35.18
CA SER A 33 -19.96 -2.04 34.83
C SER A 33 -20.14 -1.93 33.32
N ASN A 34 -21.41 -1.80 32.94
CA ASN A 34 -21.98 -1.17 31.75
C ASN A 34 -21.05 -0.96 30.54
N ILE A 35 -21.43 -1.62 29.44
CA ILE A 35 -20.97 -1.35 28.08
C ILE A 35 -21.50 0.03 27.69
N SER A 36 -20.87 1.09 28.16
CA SER A 36 -21.00 2.44 27.63
C SER A 36 -19.70 2.81 26.95
N ALA A 37 -19.83 3.15 25.68
CA ALA A 37 -18.78 3.58 24.78
C ALA A 37 -17.94 4.72 25.38
N GLU A 38 -16.79 4.38 25.93
CA GLU A 38 -15.70 5.33 26.18
C GLU A 38 -14.37 4.65 25.80
N TYR A 39 -14.06 4.71 24.51
CA TYR A 39 -12.67 4.74 24.05
C TYR A 39 -12.41 6.11 23.44
N THR A 40 -12.02 7.03 24.31
CA THR A 40 -11.36 8.28 23.98
C THR A 40 -9.97 7.98 23.37
N SER A 41 -9.88 7.93 22.04
CA SER A 41 -8.64 8.29 21.32
C SER A 41 -8.96 8.87 19.93
N SER A 42 -9.25 10.17 19.91
CA SER A 42 -9.65 10.95 18.73
C SER A 42 -8.49 11.22 17.72
N ALA A 43 -7.58 10.27 17.43
CA ALA A 43 -6.40 10.57 16.58
C ALA A 43 -5.81 9.44 15.69
N LYS A 44 -6.40 8.24 15.59
CA LYS A 44 -5.82 7.12 14.79
C LYS A 44 -6.84 6.27 14.01
N ALA A 45 -7.91 6.86 13.46
CA ALA A 45 -8.80 6.08 12.59
C ALA A 45 -8.07 5.71 11.29
N HIS A 46 -8.01 4.42 10.94
CA HIS A 46 -7.40 3.91 9.69
C HIS A 46 -8.48 3.63 8.65
N LEU A 47 -8.15 3.71 7.35
CA LEU A 47 -9.05 3.21 6.31
C LEU A 47 -9.26 1.70 6.45
N LEU A 48 -8.21 0.96 6.83
CA LEU A 48 -8.32 -0.45 7.13
C LEU A 48 -8.84 -0.67 8.56
N THR A 49 -10.17 -0.68 8.72
CA THR A 49 -10.82 -1.07 9.97
C THR A 49 -10.93 -2.59 10.08
N CYS A 50 -11.07 -3.12 11.31
CA CYS A 50 -11.23 -4.56 11.54
C CYS A 50 -12.36 -5.18 10.69
N GLY A 51 -13.48 -4.48 10.52
CA GLY A 51 -14.59 -4.96 9.67
C GLY A 51 -14.25 -5.05 8.19
N ARG A 52 -13.55 -4.04 7.64
CA ARG A 52 -13.10 -4.05 6.23
C ARG A 52 -12.04 -5.11 5.99
N ALA A 53 -11.13 -5.23 6.93
CA ALA A 53 -10.05 -6.19 6.88
C ALA A 53 -10.58 -7.64 7.00
N TRP A 54 -11.64 -7.87 7.79
CA TRP A 54 -12.38 -9.13 7.80
C TRP A 54 -13.07 -9.42 6.46
N ALA A 55 -13.75 -8.43 5.85
CA ALA A 55 -14.37 -8.62 4.53
C ALA A 55 -13.33 -8.95 3.45
N LEU A 56 -12.18 -8.28 3.49
CA LEU A 56 -11.03 -8.53 2.63
C LEU A 56 -10.48 -9.95 2.79
N SER A 57 -10.29 -10.42 4.02
CA SER A 57 -9.71 -11.75 4.26
C SER A 57 -10.62 -12.87 3.76
N LEU A 58 -11.94 -12.72 3.84
CA LEU A 58 -12.90 -13.68 3.27
C LEU A 58 -12.85 -13.76 1.74
N SER A 59 -12.42 -12.69 1.07
CA SER A 59 -12.28 -12.68 -0.39
C SER A 59 -11.04 -13.42 -0.89
N GLN A 60 -10.06 -13.67 -0.01
CA GLN A 60 -8.77 -14.28 -0.34
C GLN A 60 -8.67 -15.68 0.26
N ARG A 61 -8.19 -16.64 -0.53
CA ARG A 61 -8.05 -18.05 -0.09
C ARG A 61 -6.60 -18.46 0.24
N SER A 62 -5.70 -17.49 0.36
CA SER A 62 -4.25 -17.71 0.45
C SER A 62 -3.65 -17.14 1.74
N SER A 63 -2.33 -17.24 1.89
CA SER A 63 -1.53 -16.62 2.97
C SER A 63 -1.73 -15.11 3.12
N LEU A 64 -2.33 -14.45 2.13
CA LEU A 64 -2.73 -13.04 2.20
C LEU A 64 -3.79 -12.79 3.28
N SER A 65 -4.69 -13.76 3.48
CA SER A 65 -5.72 -13.68 4.52
C SER A 65 -5.09 -13.59 5.91
N GLU A 66 -4.05 -14.39 6.18
CA GLU A 66 -3.29 -14.35 7.44
C GLU A 66 -2.61 -12.99 7.64
N GLY A 67 -2.01 -12.44 6.58
CA GLY A 67 -1.41 -11.10 6.60
C GLY A 67 -2.43 -10.02 6.96
N ILE A 68 -3.62 -10.07 6.36
CA ILE A 68 -4.71 -9.13 6.65
C ILE A 68 -5.24 -9.33 8.07
N PHE A 69 -5.44 -10.58 8.51
CA PHE A 69 -5.92 -10.89 9.87
C PHE A 69 -4.95 -10.41 10.96
N ARG A 70 -3.65 -10.54 10.73
CA ARG A 70 -2.62 -10.02 11.66
C ARG A 70 -2.74 -8.51 11.85
N ILE A 71 -3.19 -7.77 10.84
CA ILE A 71 -3.45 -6.32 10.92
C ILE A 71 -4.81 -6.04 11.61
N CYS A 72 -5.82 -6.90 11.41
CA CYS A 72 -7.15 -6.77 12.04
C CYS A 72 -7.13 -6.94 13.56
N PHE A 73 -6.39 -7.96 14.01
CA PHE A 73 -6.30 -8.39 15.41
C PHE A 73 -4.83 -8.34 15.82
N PRO A 74 -4.27 -7.12 15.91
CA PRO A 74 -2.90 -6.97 16.35
C PRO A 74 -2.82 -7.49 17.78
N CYS A 75 -1.92 -8.43 18.03
CA CYS A 75 -1.65 -8.85 19.40
C CYS A 75 -1.00 -7.70 20.19
N ASN A 76 -0.24 -6.83 19.49
CA ASN A 76 0.46 -5.65 19.99
C ASN A 76 0.42 -4.53 18.92
N ASP A 77 0.46 -3.26 19.33
CA ASP A 77 0.46 -2.08 18.43
C ASP A 77 1.65 -2.06 17.45
N ASP A 78 2.79 -2.65 17.82
CA ASP A 78 3.98 -2.79 16.97
C ASP A 78 3.66 -3.44 15.61
N VAL A 79 2.68 -4.34 15.57
CA VAL A 79 2.26 -5.05 14.34
C VAL A 79 1.65 -4.10 13.32
N ILE A 80 0.93 -3.07 13.78
CA ILE A 80 0.32 -2.06 12.91
C ILE A 80 1.43 -1.19 12.30
N GLU A 81 2.39 -0.74 13.11
CA GLU A 81 3.50 0.11 12.66
C GLU A 81 4.47 -0.65 11.73
N GLU A 82 4.69 -1.94 11.97
CA GLU A 82 5.48 -2.79 11.07
C GLU A 82 4.84 -2.93 9.68
N SER A 83 3.52 -3.08 9.64
CA SER A 83 2.75 -3.38 8.42
C SER A 83 2.32 -2.15 7.63
N LEU A 84 2.10 -1.00 8.28
CA LEU A 84 1.82 0.24 7.57
C LEU A 84 3.09 0.77 6.90
N LEU A 85 3.10 0.80 5.58
CA LEU A 85 4.26 1.30 4.81
C LEU A 85 4.11 2.77 4.44
N TYR A 86 2.90 3.22 4.16
CA TYR A 86 2.64 4.60 3.76
C TYR A 86 1.25 5.03 4.18
N ARG A 87 1.13 6.30 4.59
CA ARG A 87 -0.12 6.96 4.96
C ARG A 87 -0.05 8.44 4.65
N VAL A 88 -1.10 8.94 3.99
CA VAL A 88 -1.38 10.36 3.80
C VAL A 88 -2.82 10.61 4.20
N VAL A 89 -3.03 11.59 5.09
CA VAL A 89 -4.36 12.07 5.47
C VAL A 89 -4.47 13.54 5.06
N ARG A 90 -5.52 13.87 4.31
CA ARG A 90 -5.95 15.24 4.01
C ARG A 90 -7.11 15.55 4.94
N GLU A 91 -6.85 16.43 5.88
CA GLU A 91 -7.88 16.94 6.77
C GLU A 91 -8.77 17.94 6.00
N VAL A 92 -10.08 17.72 6.06
CA VAL A 92 -11.09 18.66 5.54
C VAL A 92 -11.26 19.75 6.61
N ARG A 93 -10.98 21.00 6.25
CA ARG A 93 -11.02 22.13 7.20
C ARG A 93 -12.47 22.41 7.61
N ASN A 94 -12.84 22.01 8.82
CA ASN A 94 -13.99 22.59 9.51
C ASN A 94 -13.52 23.87 10.20
N GLY A 95 -14.23 24.97 9.96
CA GLY A 95 -13.83 26.32 10.35
C GLY A 95 -13.68 26.54 11.86
N SER A 96 -12.50 26.28 12.40
CA SER A 96 -11.91 27.00 13.53
C SER A 96 -10.41 26.68 13.60
N ALA A 97 -9.57 27.70 13.55
CA ALA A 97 -8.13 27.58 13.41
C ALA A 97 -7.43 27.03 14.68
N LEU A 98 -6.63 25.95 14.54
CA LEU A 98 -5.18 25.90 14.81
C LEU A 98 -4.61 24.53 14.35
N ASN A 99 -3.63 24.56 13.45
CA ASN A 99 -2.96 23.47 12.66
C ASN A 99 -2.29 22.33 13.48
N PRO A 100 -1.88 21.17 12.87
CA PRO A 100 -1.39 21.04 11.48
C PRO A 100 -1.83 19.80 10.67
N LYS A 101 -1.88 19.99 9.34
CA LYS A 101 -1.88 18.94 8.29
C LYS A 101 -1.03 17.72 8.70
N SER A 102 -1.65 16.62 9.11
CA SER A 102 -0.94 15.40 9.51
C SER A 102 -0.67 14.50 8.29
N TYR A 103 0.22 14.94 7.41
CA TYR A 103 0.82 14.01 6.47
C TYR A 103 1.88 13.19 7.20
N VAL A 104 1.51 12.00 7.69
CA VAL A 104 2.45 11.11 8.41
C VAL A 104 3.72 10.87 7.59
N HIS A 105 3.57 10.67 6.27
CA HIS A 105 4.69 10.42 5.36
C HIS A 105 4.90 11.50 4.29
N GLY A 106 4.07 12.54 4.28
CA GLY A 106 4.07 13.58 3.25
C GLY A 106 3.39 13.16 1.93
N LYS A 107 2.92 14.15 1.15
CA LYS A 107 2.31 13.94 -0.17
C LYS A 107 3.35 13.85 -1.28
N GLY A 108 3.04 13.06 -2.31
CA GLY A 108 3.79 12.99 -3.56
C GLY A 108 4.54 11.68 -3.79
N MET A 109 4.74 11.36 -5.07
CA MET A 109 5.28 10.11 -5.57
C MET A 109 6.68 9.83 -5.06
N ASN A 110 7.55 10.85 -4.99
CA ASN A 110 8.90 10.69 -4.41
C ASN A 110 8.86 10.21 -2.95
N ARG A 111 7.92 10.75 -2.15
CA ARG A 111 7.78 10.35 -0.74
C ARG A 111 7.16 8.97 -0.63
N PHE A 112 6.19 8.67 -1.49
CA PHE A 112 5.62 7.34 -1.61
C PHE A 112 6.71 6.29 -1.90
N TRP A 113 7.55 6.51 -2.91
CA TRP A 113 8.64 5.59 -3.27
C TRP A 113 9.64 5.41 -2.13
N SER A 114 10.11 6.48 -1.48
CA SER A 114 11.04 6.34 -0.34
C SER A 114 10.49 5.48 0.81
N ASN A 115 9.16 5.35 0.92
CA ASN A 115 8.51 4.56 1.95
C ASN A 115 8.25 3.11 1.52
N VAL A 116 7.83 2.89 0.27
CA VAL A 116 7.40 1.56 -0.22
C VAL A 116 8.52 0.79 -0.95
N GLU A 117 9.53 1.48 -1.48
CA GLU A 117 10.63 0.88 -2.21
C GLU A 117 11.41 -0.15 -1.37
N GLY A 118 11.89 -1.20 -2.04
CA GLY A 118 12.55 -2.35 -1.44
C GLY A 118 11.61 -3.35 -0.74
N TYR A 119 10.30 -3.09 -0.68
CA TYR A 119 9.33 -4.06 -0.15
C TYR A 119 8.91 -5.07 -1.21
N HIS A 120 9.48 -6.28 -1.15
CA HIS A 120 9.23 -7.35 -2.12
C HIS A 120 8.11 -8.32 -1.70
N GLY A 121 7.05 -7.81 -1.08
CA GLY A 121 5.91 -8.61 -0.65
C GLY A 121 4.58 -8.06 -1.16
N PRO A 122 3.47 -8.78 -0.94
CA PRO A 122 2.14 -8.32 -1.32
C PRO A 122 1.74 -7.05 -0.56
N LEU A 123 1.03 -6.15 -1.24
CA LEU A 123 0.65 -4.83 -0.75
C LEU A 123 -0.86 -4.63 -0.90
N LEU A 124 -1.47 -4.00 0.10
CA LEU A 124 -2.84 -3.51 0.02
C LEU A 124 -2.82 -1.99 0.02
N LEU A 125 -3.23 -1.40 -1.09
CA LEU A 125 -3.44 0.03 -1.25
C LEU A 125 -4.91 0.36 -1.00
N LEU A 126 -5.19 1.30 -0.10
CA LEU A 126 -6.53 1.82 0.15
C LEU A 126 -6.56 3.32 -0.12
N ILE A 127 -7.65 3.78 -0.74
CA ILE A 127 -7.83 5.18 -1.11
C ILE A 127 -9.24 5.59 -0.71
N SER A 128 -9.34 6.63 0.10
CA SER A 128 -10.58 7.36 0.31
C SER A 128 -10.56 8.62 -0.53
N ALA A 129 -11.65 8.83 -1.27
CA ALA A 129 -11.82 10.04 -2.06
C ALA A 129 -13.24 10.59 -1.92
N ILE A 130 -13.41 11.85 -2.34
CA ILE A 130 -14.68 12.56 -2.36
C ILE A 130 -14.87 13.22 -3.72
N LEU A 131 -16.06 13.06 -4.30
CA LEU A 131 -16.40 13.62 -5.61
C LEU A 131 -16.59 15.14 -5.56
N ASP A 132 -17.27 15.64 -4.54
CA ASP A 132 -17.57 17.05 -4.36
C ASP A 132 -17.26 17.48 -2.93
N GLU A 133 -16.34 18.43 -2.78
CA GLU A 133 -15.92 19.00 -1.50
C GLU A 133 -17.05 19.82 -0.83
N SER A 134 -18.14 20.10 -1.57
CA SER A 134 -19.27 20.89 -1.07
C SER A 134 -20.28 20.09 -0.22
N SER A 135 -20.31 18.75 -0.35
CA SER A 135 -21.24 17.88 0.40
C SER A 135 -20.49 16.82 1.21
N GLU A 136 -20.42 17.03 2.53
CA GLU A 136 -19.53 16.31 3.45
C GLU A 136 -19.79 14.78 3.58
N SER A 137 -20.92 14.26 3.11
CA SER A 137 -21.32 12.86 3.38
C SER A 137 -21.79 12.06 2.17
N THR A 138 -22.32 12.68 1.13
CA THR A 138 -22.97 11.99 0.00
C THR A 138 -22.00 11.53 -1.10
N GLY A 139 -20.78 12.08 -1.14
CA GLY A 139 -19.82 11.82 -2.22
C GLY A 139 -18.58 11.02 -1.83
N LYS A 140 -18.45 10.60 -0.57
CA LYS A 140 -17.27 9.88 -0.07
C LYS A 140 -17.34 8.41 -0.42
N TRP A 141 -16.25 7.86 -0.95
CA TRP A 141 -16.11 6.44 -1.23
C TRP A 141 -14.70 5.97 -0.90
N ILE A 142 -14.57 4.65 -0.72
CA ILE A 142 -13.29 4.02 -0.44
C ILE A 142 -13.12 2.86 -1.40
N ILE A 143 -11.99 2.85 -2.09
CA ILE A 143 -11.58 1.77 -2.97
C ILE A 143 -10.25 1.20 -2.50
N GLY A 144 -9.89 0.03 -3.01
CA GLY A 144 -8.58 -0.54 -2.76
C GLY A 144 -8.05 -1.37 -3.92
N GLY A 145 -6.75 -1.60 -3.91
CA GLY A 145 -6.04 -2.50 -4.82
C GLY A 145 -5.15 -3.43 -4.02
N LEU A 146 -5.32 -4.74 -4.23
CA LEU A 146 -4.38 -5.76 -3.74
C LEU A 146 -3.37 -6.05 -4.84
N ILE A 147 -2.11 -5.83 -4.51
CA ILE A 147 -0.95 -6.05 -5.36
C ILE A 147 -0.22 -7.27 -4.79
N GLN A 148 0.03 -8.28 -5.62
CA GLN A 148 0.66 -9.52 -5.15
C GLN A 148 2.18 -9.43 -5.02
N GLU A 149 2.78 -8.46 -5.71
CA GLU A 149 4.23 -8.24 -5.76
C GLU A 149 4.58 -6.85 -5.21
N GLY A 150 5.88 -6.60 -5.02
CA GLY A 150 6.37 -5.28 -4.65
C GLY A 150 6.15 -4.25 -5.77
N LEU A 151 6.12 -2.97 -5.39
CA LEU A 151 6.07 -1.89 -6.38
C LEU A 151 7.44 -1.69 -7.03
N GLU A 152 7.42 -1.46 -8.33
CA GLU A 152 8.60 -1.15 -9.14
C GLU A 152 8.36 0.08 -10.01
N ASN A 153 9.36 0.95 -10.12
CA ASN A 153 9.27 2.09 -11.03
C ASN A 153 9.45 1.61 -12.48
N ARG A 154 8.33 1.38 -13.18
CA ARG A 154 8.29 0.93 -14.56
C ARG A 154 7.36 1.81 -15.38
N ASP A 155 7.76 2.06 -16.61
CA ASP A 155 7.02 2.83 -17.61
C ASP A 155 6.06 1.96 -18.46
N VAL A 156 5.82 0.73 -17.99
CA VAL A 156 4.94 -0.30 -18.57
C VAL A 156 4.21 -1.04 -17.45
N PHE A 157 3.10 -1.71 -17.79
CA PHE A 157 2.37 -2.55 -16.83
C PHE A 157 3.17 -3.78 -16.41
N TYR A 158 3.00 -4.18 -15.15
CA TYR A 158 3.63 -5.36 -14.55
C TYR A 158 2.73 -5.99 -13.47
N GLY A 159 3.24 -7.06 -12.85
CA GLY A 159 2.56 -7.85 -11.84
C GLY A 159 2.03 -9.18 -12.39
N SER A 160 1.91 -10.18 -11.52
CA SER A 160 1.33 -11.49 -11.84
C SER A 160 -0.16 -11.61 -11.53
N GLY A 161 -0.72 -10.68 -10.76
CA GLY A 161 -2.11 -10.68 -10.38
C GLY A 161 -2.47 -9.59 -9.38
N GLY A 162 -3.76 -9.53 -9.05
CA GLY A 162 -4.30 -8.54 -8.13
C GLY A 162 -5.82 -8.53 -8.10
N CYS A 163 -6.38 -7.73 -7.22
CA CYS A 163 -7.82 -7.50 -7.11
C CYS A 163 -8.08 -6.01 -6.87
N LEU A 164 -9.13 -5.47 -7.48
CA LEU A 164 -9.68 -4.18 -7.09
C LEU A 164 -10.84 -4.39 -6.12
N TYR A 165 -11.03 -3.43 -5.23
CA TYR A 165 -12.08 -3.45 -4.22
C TYR A 165 -12.86 -2.15 -4.24
N SER A 166 -14.18 -2.27 -4.12
CA SER A 166 -15.02 -1.23 -3.54
C SER A 166 -15.19 -1.57 -2.06
N MET A 167 -14.87 -0.65 -1.16
CA MET A 167 -14.92 -0.87 0.30
C MET A 167 -16.06 -0.12 0.98
N TYR A 168 -16.42 1.04 0.43
CA TYR A 168 -17.47 1.89 0.97
C TYR A 168 -18.11 2.68 -0.19
N PRO A 169 -19.45 2.77 -0.25
CA PRO A 169 -20.41 2.28 0.74
C PRO A 169 -20.79 0.80 0.62
N VAL A 170 -20.55 0.16 -0.52
CA VAL A 170 -20.86 -1.27 -0.73
C VAL A 170 -19.57 -2.03 -0.98
N PHE A 171 -19.39 -3.16 -0.28
CA PHE A 171 -18.21 -4.00 -0.46
C PHE A 171 -18.35 -4.88 -1.72
N HIS A 172 -17.43 -4.71 -2.66
CA HIS A 172 -17.34 -5.54 -3.86
C HIS A 172 -15.89 -5.85 -4.21
N VAL A 173 -15.66 -7.05 -4.75
CA VAL A 173 -14.34 -7.57 -5.15
C VAL A 173 -14.33 -7.79 -6.65
N PHE A 174 -13.35 -7.20 -7.33
CA PHE A 174 -13.13 -7.34 -8.76
C PHE A 174 -11.81 -8.08 -8.97
N THR A 175 -11.89 -9.38 -9.16
CA THR A 175 -10.70 -10.21 -9.41
C THR A 175 -10.21 -10.02 -10.84
N ALA A 176 -8.95 -10.41 -11.09
CA ALA A 176 -8.44 -10.53 -12.45
C ALA A 176 -9.34 -11.44 -13.32
N SER A 177 -9.70 -10.97 -14.52
CA SER A 177 -10.45 -11.73 -15.52
C SER A 177 -9.56 -12.68 -16.34
N GLY A 178 -8.24 -12.46 -16.35
CA GLY A 178 -7.27 -13.24 -17.13
C GLY A 178 -7.26 -12.97 -18.64
N LYS A 179 -8.00 -11.95 -19.13
CA LYS A 179 -8.00 -11.57 -20.55
C LYS A 179 -6.83 -10.65 -20.90
N GLU A 180 -6.48 -9.76 -20.00
CA GLU A 180 -5.33 -8.86 -20.09
C GLU A 180 -4.54 -8.94 -18.78
N HIS A 181 -3.25 -8.64 -18.85
CA HIS A 181 -2.30 -8.72 -17.74
C HIS A 181 -1.82 -7.33 -17.28
N ASN A 182 -2.60 -6.29 -17.55
CA ASN A 182 -2.28 -4.92 -17.20
C ASN A 182 -2.71 -4.65 -15.74
N TYR A 183 -2.07 -5.33 -14.80
CA TYR A 183 -2.49 -5.31 -13.39
C TYR A 183 -2.15 -4.00 -12.70
N LEU A 184 -0.89 -3.60 -12.80
CA LEU A 184 -0.33 -2.45 -12.12
C LEU A 184 0.62 -1.69 -13.04
N TYR A 185 0.49 -0.38 -13.03
CA TYR A 185 1.42 0.57 -13.64
C TYR A 185 1.90 1.51 -12.54
N SER A 186 3.19 1.79 -12.48
CA SER A 186 3.70 2.81 -11.56
C SER A 186 4.98 3.42 -12.07
N HIS A 187 4.91 4.69 -12.43
CA HIS A 187 6.00 5.41 -13.06
C HIS A 187 6.28 6.71 -12.31
N LEU A 188 7.55 6.90 -11.98
CA LEU A 188 8.10 8.15 -11.47
C LEU A 188 8.94 8.82 -12.55
N HIS A 189 9.02 10.16 -12.49
CA HIS A 189 9.76 10.99 -13.42
C HIS A 189 11.15 10.40 -13.75
N PRO A 190 11.49 10.21 -15.03
CA PRO A 190 12.80 9.70 -15.41
C PRO A 190 13.90 10.67 -14.94
N ALA A 191 14.98 10.10 -14.39
CA ALA A 191 16.12 10.87 -13.88
C ALA A 191 16.81 11.74 -14.96
N VAL A 192 16.66 11.36 -16.22
CA VAL A 192 17.13 12.10 -17.39
C VAL A 192 15.93 12.66 -18.13
N ARG A 193 15.84 14.00 -18.20
CA ARG A 193 14.82 14.70 -18.98
C ARG A 193 15.13 14.59 -20.48
N VAL A 194 14.85 13.43 -21.06
CA VAL A 194 14.78 13.29 -22.51
C VAL A 194 13.42 13.86 -22.94
N TYR A 195 13.42 14.75 -23.92
CA TYR A 195 12.18 15.27 -24.48
C TYR A 195 11.44 14.11 -25.17
N GLU A 196 10.31 13.70 -24.59
CA GLU A 196 9.38 12.77 -25.19
C GLU A 196 8.16 13.54 -25.70
N ARG A 197 7.81 13.32 -26.98
CA ARG A 197 6.66 13.99 -27.63
C ARG A 197 5.35 13.70 -26.91
N ASN A 198 5.22 12.49 -26.35
CA ASN A 198 4.06 12.04 -25.57
C ASN A 198 4.58 11.53 -24.21
N PRO A 199 4.67 12.40 -23.19
CA PRO A 199 5.14 11.97 -21.88
C PRO A 199 4.19 10.92 -21.30
N LYS A 200 4.77 9.86 -20.73
CA LYS A 200 3.99 8.83 -20.05
C LYS A 200 3.40 9.38 -18.75
N PRO A 201 2.20 8.90 -18.34
CA PRO A 201 1.54 9.43 -17.15
C PRO A 201 2.37 9.11 -15.90
N LEU A 202 2.57 10.10 -15.03
CA LEU A 202 3.28 9.94 -13.76
C LEU A 202 2.26 9.62 -12.68
N GLY A 203 2.41 8.50 -11.99
CA GLY A 203 1.32 8.02 -11.15
C GLY A 203 1.34 6.53 -10.90
N ILE A 204 0.26 6.06 -10.29
CA ILE A 204 -0.03 4.63 -10.10
C ILE A 204 -1.35 4.31 -10.79
N GLY A 205 -1.34 3.31 -11.66
CA GLY A 205 -2.49 2.89 -12.46
C GLY A 205 -2.84 1.42 -12.24
N PHE A 206 -4.12 1.09 -12.34
CA PHE A 206 -4.62 -0.27 -12.31
C PHE A 206 -5.58 -0.52 -13.47
N GLY A 207 -5.36 -1.62 -14.21
CA GLY A 207 -6.25 -2.06 -15.29
C GLY A 207 -6.22 -1.14 -16.51
N GLY A 208 -6.82 -1.60 -17.61
CA GLY A 208 -6.88 -0.84 -18.86
C GLY A 208 -5.55 -0.72 -19.59
N SER A 209 -5.29 0.42 -20.22
CA SER A 209 -4.07 0.71 -20.99
C SER A 209 -3.44 2.03 -20.53
N ILE A 210 -2.19 2.28 -20.90
CA ILE A 210 -1.46 3.50 -20.50
C ILE A 210 -2.26 4.74 -20.94
N GLY A 211 -2.57 5.64 -20.00
CA GLY A 211 -3.41 6.83 -20.18
C GLY A 211 -4.92 6.60 -20.12
N ASN A 212 -5.38 5.35 -20.10
CA ASN A 212 -6.78 4.94 -19.97
C ASN A 212 -6.95 3.86 -18.90
N GLU A 213 -6.29 4.06 -17.77
CA GLU A 213 -6.34 3.12 -16.65
C GLU A 213 -7.70 3.15 -15.96
N ARG A 214 -8.14 2.02 -15.41
CA ARG A 214 -9.44 1.95 -14.69
C ARG A 214 -9.41 2.78 -13.42
N VAL A 215 -8.30 2.71 -12.70
CA VAL A 215 -8.00 3.54 -11.54
C VAL A 215 -6.63 4.15 -11.79
N PHE A 216 -6.54 5.47 -11.73
CA PHE A 216 -5.28 6.19 -11.85
C PHE A 216 -5.12 7.20 -10.72
N ILE A 217 -3.98 7.18 -10.04
CA ILE A 217 -3.62 8.06 -8.95
C ILE A 217 -2.52 8.98 -9.44
N ASP A 218 -2.74 10.28 -9.31
CA ASP A 218 -1.80 11.30 -9.77
C ASP A 218 -0.52 11.35 -8.92
N GLU A 219 0.56 11.90 -9.48
CA GLU A 219 1.89 11.91 -8.86
C GLU A 219 1.93 12.62 -7.50
N ASP A 220 1.06 13.59 -7.28
CA ASP A 220 0.98 14.39 -6.07
C ASP A 220 -0.04 13.86 -5.05
N PHE A 221 -0.71 12.74 -5.36
CA PHE A 221 -1.80 12.14 -4.57
C PHE A 221 -2.90 13.17 -4.26
N ALA A 222 -3.12 14.13 -5.17
CA ALA A 222 -4.20 15.11 -5.04
C ALA A 222 -5.52 14.54 -5.55
N LYS A 223 -5.45 13.81 -6.67
CA LYS A 223 -6.61 13.31 -7.40
C LYS A 223 -6.49 11.83 -7.73
N VAL A 224 -7.64 11.19 -7.82
CA VAL A 224 -7.80 9.85 -8.38
C VAL A 224 -8.80 9.93 -9.52
N THR A 225 -8.46 9.32 -10.65
CA THR A 225 -9.35 9.18 -11.81
C THR A 225 -9.88 7.76 -11.85
N ILE A 226 -11.20 7.61 -11.86
CA ILE A 226 -11.86 6.32 -12.05
C ILE A 226 -12.57 6.32 -13.39
N ARG A 227 -12.29 5.30 -14.20
CA ARG A 227 -12.91 5.11 -15.51
C ARG A 227 -13.89 3.95 -15.49
N HIS A 228 -14.86 4.01 -16.39
CA HIS A 228 -15.84 2.94 -16.59
C HIS A 228 -15.16 1.61 -16.93
N HIS A 229 -15.63 0.50 -16.37
CA HIS A 229 -15.01 -0.81 -16.51
C HIS A 229 -14.84 -1.29 -17.97
N ALA A 230 -15.56 -0.71 -18.94
CA ALA A 230 -15.41 -1.05 -20.36
C ALA A 230 -14.03 -0.71 -20.94
N VAL A 231 -13.27 0.21 -20.33
CA VAL A 231 -11.89 0.51 -20.75
C VAL A 231 -10.88 -0.55 -20.28
N ASP A 232 -11.30 -1.44 -19.39
CA ASP A 232 -10.47 -2.40 -18.69
C ASP A 232 -10.93 -3.84 -18.96
N LYS A 233 -10.01 -4.69 -19.43
CA LYS A 233 -10.27 -6.13 -19.54
C LYS A 233 -9.43 -6.96 -18.56
N THR A 234 -8.59 -6.31 -17.75
CA THR A 234 -7.77 -6.96 -16.73
C THR A 234 -8.63 -7.43 -15.57
N TYR A 235 -9.54 -6.59 -15.06
CA TYR A 235 -10.40 -6.93 -13.92
C TYR A 235 -11.85 -7.20 -14.33
N GLN A 236 -12.61 -7.84 -13.45
CA GLN A 236 -14.04 -8.09 -13.66
C GLN A 236 -14.84 -6.78 -13.84
N PRO A 237 -15.90 -6.81 -14.67
CA PRO A 237 -16.73 -5.65 -14.92
C PRO A 237 -17.50 -5.23 -13.65
N GLY A 238 -17.80 -3.93 -13.55
CA GLY A 238 -18.64 -3.37 -12.50
C GLY A 238 -18.14 -2.03 -11.96
N SER A 239 -18.97 -1.42 -11.11
CA SER A 239 -18.76 -0.08 -10.58
C SER A 239 -17.88 -0.09 -9.33
N LEU A 240 -16.89 0.78 -9.25
CA LEU A 240 -16.03 0.91 -8.06
C LEU A 240 -16.65 1.78 -6.96
N PHE A 241 -17.56 2.66 -7.31
CA PHE A 241 -18.31 3.49 -6.36
C PHE A 241 -19.74 3.74 -6.88
N PRO A 242 -20.69 4.16 -6.03
CA PRO A 242 -22.04 4.52 -6.46
C PRO A 242 -21.98 5.74 -7.39
N THR A 243 -22.92 5.88 -8.32
CA THR A 243 -22.98 6.99 -9.29
C THR A 243 -21.83 7.05 -10.31
N GLN A 244 -21.12 5.93 -10.53
CA GLN A 244 -20.16 5.86 -11.61
C GLN A 244 -20.89 5.67 -12.94
N ASP A 245 -20.70 6.62 -13.86
CA ASP A 245 -21.24 6.57 -15.21
C ASP A 245 -20.18 6.11 -16.24
N PHE A 246 -20.48 6.30 -17.53
CA PHE A 246 -19.58 5.96 -18.62
C PHE A 246 -18.37 6.91 -18.74
N LEU A 247 -18.48 8.14 -18.23
CA LEU A 247 -17.42 9.13 -18.30
C LEU A 247 -16.38 8.91 -17.18
N PRO A 248 -15.10 9.25 -17.43
CA PRO A 248 -14.11 9.32 -16.37
C PRO A 248 -14.54 10.29 -15.27
N VAL A 249 -14.38 9.85 -14.02
CA VAL A 249 -14.67 10.67 -12.84
C VAL A 249 -13.37 10.96 -12.12
N GLU A 250 -13.07 12.24 -11.95
CA GLU A 250 -11.98 12.72 -11.11
C GLU A 250 -12.53 13.03 -9.71
N ALA A 251 -11.84 12.55 -8.67
CA ALA A 251 -12.18 12.83 -7.29
C ALA A 251 -10.95 13.27 -6.49
N SER A 252 -11.20 14.11 -5.49
CA SER A 252 -10.18 14.55 -4.53
C SER A 252 -9.83 13.42 -3.58
N ILE A 253 -8.54 13.09 -3.47
CA ILE A 253 -8.07 12.11 -2.50
C ILE A 253 -8.08 12.75 -1.10
N LEU A 254 -8.76 12.06 -0.17
CA LEU A 254 -8.79 12.39 1.25
C LEU A 254 -7.73 11.62 2.01
N GLU A 255 -7.61 10.31 1.79
CA GLU A 255 -6.69 9.48 2.53
C GLU A 255 -6.15 8.35 1.66
N VAL A 256 -4.87 8.02 1.85
CA VAL A 256 -4.21 6.89 1.21
C VAL A 256 -3.47 6.09 2.26
N GLU A 257 -3.66 4.78 2.26
CA GLU A 257 -2.93 3.85 3.11
C GLU A 257 -2.33 2.73 2.27
N VAL A 258 -1.09 2.35 2.57
CA VAL A 258 -0.42 1.20 1.99
C VAL A 258 -0.01 0.26 3.11
N TRP A 259 -0.51 -0.96 3.04
CA TRP A 259 -0.27 -2.01 4.02
C TRP A 259 0.56 -3.14 3.39
N GLY A 260 1.67 -3.49 4.02
CA GLY A 260 2.50 -4.63 3.66
C GLY A 260 1.97 -5.93 4.28
N LEU A 261 1.60 -6.89 3.43
CA LEU A 261 1.04 -8.17 3.82
C LEU A 261 2.07 -9.33 3.80
N GLY A 262 3.31 -9.07 3.37
CA GLY A 262 4.39 -10.05 3.27
C GLY A 262 5.08 -10.43 4.59
N GLY A 263 4.59 -9.96 5.74
CA GLY A 263 5.12 -10.37 7.05
C GLY A 263 6.47 -9.75 7.42
N LYS A 264 7.13 -10.34 8.43
CA LYS A 264 8.40 -9.85 8.99
C LYS A 264 9.56 -10.00 8.02
N THR A 265 9.62 -11.09 7.28
CA THR A 265 10.69 -11.38 6.31
C THR A 265 10.76 -10.31 5.22
N ALA A 266 9.61 -9.95 4.62
CA ALA A 266 9.54 -8.87 3.63
C ALA A 266 9.96 -7.52 4.22
N LYS A 267 9.63 -7.26 5.49
CA LYS A 267 10.03 -6.03 6.20
C LYS A 267 11.53 -5.99 6.48
N GLU A 268 12.13 -7.09 6.91
CA GLU A 268 13.58 -7.20 7.13
C GLU A 268 14.37 -6.98 5.84
N VAL A 269 13.90 -7.58 4.73
CA VAL A 269 14.47 -7.34 3.39
C VAL A 269 14.38 -5.85 3.06
N GLN A 270 13.23 -5.22 3.25
CA GLN A 270 13.07 -3.78 3.01
C GLN A 270 14.01 -2.93 3.89
N ILE A 271 14.14 -3.25 5.19
CA ILE A 271 15.05 -2.54 6.10
C ILE A 271 16.51 -2.69 5.62
N SER A 272 16.90 -3.89 5.20
CA SER A 272 18.25 -4.13 4.67
C SER A 272 18.51 -3.34 3.38
N TYR A 273 17.49 -3.22 2.53
CA TYR A 273 17.53 -2.41 1.31
C TYR A 273 17.72 -0.93 1.64
N LYS A 274 16.90 -0.37 2.53
CA LYS A 274 16.97 1.04 2.93
C LYS A 274 18.30 1.40 3.58
N LYS A 275 18.80 0.56 4.49
CA LYS A 275 20.14 0.74 5.09
C LYS A 275 21.23 0.78 4.03
N ARG A 276 21.12 -0.07 3.01
CA ARG A 276 22.08 -0.10 1.91
C ARG A 276 22.03 1.20 1.10
N GLU A 277 20.84 1.70 0.77
CA GLU A 277 20.68 2.97 0.07
C GLU A 277 21.14 4.18 0.88
N GLU A 278 20.89 4.18 2.19
CA GLU A 278 21.37 5.22 3.11
C GLU A 278 22.90 5.27 3.12
N LEU A 279 23.56 4.11 3.25
CA LEU A 279 25.02 4.01 3.17
C LEU A 279 25.56 4.54 1.84
N PHE A 280 24.93 4.17 0.72
CA PHE A 280 25.32 4.69 -0.60
C PHE A 280 25.10 6.20 -0.74
N THR A 281 24.01 6.71 -0.18
CA THR A 281 23.69 8.14 -0.21
C THR A 281 24.67 8.94 0.65
N GLU A 282 25.01 8.44 1.83
CA GLU A 282 26.03 9.04 2.69
C GLU A 282 27.41 9.04 2.04
N GLN A 283 27.79 7.94 1.40
CA GLN A 283 29.04 7.85 0.65
C GLN A 283 29.07 8.89 -0.47
N ARG A 284 28.01 8.98 -1.29
CA ARG A 284 27.87 10.00 -2.36
C ARG A 284 27.92 11.43 -1.83
N ARG A 285 27.39 11.69 -0.63
CA ARG A 285 27.44 13.01 0.01
C ARG A 285 28.83 13.37 0.55
N LYS A 286 29.64 12.36 0.91
CA LYS A 286 30.99 12.50 1.47
C LYS A 286 32.10 12.46 0.41
N VAL A 287 31.79 12.28 -0.88
CA VAL A 287 32.82 12.26 -1.94
C VAL A 287 33.40 13.65 -2.13
N ASP A 288 34.66 13.82 -1.71
CA ASP A 288 35.47 14.98 -2.03
C ASP A 288 35.89 14.96 -3.50
N LEU A 289 35.77 16.11 -4.17
CA LEU A 289 36.09 16.29 -5.59
C LEU A 289 37.57 15.97 -5.93
N LYS A 290 38.44 15.83 -4.92
CA LYS A 290 39.87 15.54 -5.06
C LYS A 290 40.18 14.04 -5.24
N THR A 291 39.24 13.15 -4.92
CA THR A 291 39.44 11.69 -4.95
C THR A 291 39.25 11.09 -6.35
N PHE A 292 38.82 11.89 -7.34
CA PHE A 292 38.61 11.46 -8.73
C PHE A 292 39.90 11.18 -9.55
N GLY A 293 41.09 11.29 -8.96
CA GLY A 293 42.37 11.07 -9.65
C GLY A 293 42.81 9.61 -9.75
N SER A 294 42.21 8.69 -8.98
CA SER A 294 42.68 7.31 -8.80
C SER A 294 41.51 6.32 -8.98
N TRP A 295 41.61 5.39 -9.94
CA TRP A 295 40.63 4.30 -10.12
C TRP A 295 40.57 3.36 -8.91
N GLU A 296 41.65 3.28 -8.12
CA GLU A 296 41.71 2.48 -6.91
C GLU A 296 40.80 3.02 -5.80
N ASP A 297 40.60 4.34 -5.78
CA ASP A 297 39.75 5.06 -4.84
C ASP A 297 38.38 5.41 -5.45
N SER A 298 38.09 4.88 -6.64
CA SER A 298 36.82 5.12 -7.32
C SER A 298 35.68 4.44 -6.55
N PRO A 299 34.56 5.16 -6.30
CA PRO A 299 33.40 4.58 -5.62
C PRO A 299 32.88 3.32 -6.33
N GLU A 300 33.03 3.20 -7.65
CA GLU A 300 32.61 2.01 -8.40
C GLU A 300 33.39 0.74 -8.05
N LYS A 301 34.71 0.86 -7.85
CA LYS A 301 35.57 -0.27 -7.43
C LYS A 301 35.25 -0.69 -6.01
N MET A 302 35.08 0.28 -5.10
CA MET A 302 34.71 0.01 -3.72
C MET A 302 33.31 -0.63 -3.61
N MET A 303 32.37 -0.22 -4.47
CA MET A 303 31.04 -0.84 -4.58
C MET A 303 31.15 -2.30 -5.06
N MET A 304 31.99 -2.60 -6.04
CA MET A 304 32.22 -3.95 -6.55
C MET A 304 32.89 -4.88 -5.51
N ASP A 305 33.82 -4.35 -4.71
CA ASP A 305 34.49 -5.08 -3.64
C ASP A 305 33.54 -5.47 -2.49
N MET A 306 32.61 -4.58 -2.11
CA MET A 306 31.62 -4.87 -1.06
C MET A 306 30.57 -5.90 -1.50
N ILE A 307 30.21 -5.92 -2.78
CA ILE A 307 29.28 -6.91 -3.36
C ILE A 307 29.93 -8.29 -3.40
N SER A 308 31.24 -8.34 -3.67
CA SER A 308 31.97 -9.60 -3.77
C SER A 308 32.36 -10.19 -2.41
N ASN A 309 32.57 -9.37 -1.36
CA ASN A 309 32.87 -9.86 -0.01
C ASN A 309 32.29 -8.97 1.11
N PRO A 310 31.11 -9.31 1.67
CA PRO A 310 30.44 -8.48 2.69
C PRO A 310 31.10 -8.51 4.09
N ASN A 311 32.07 -9.40 4.34
CA ASN A 311 32.69 -9.59 5.67
C ASN A 311 34.12 -9.02 5.77
N THR A 312 34.64 -8.32 4.76
CA THR A 312 36.00 -7.76 4.82
C THR A 312 36.03 -6.50 5.68
N VAL A 313 36.52 -6.63 6.91
CA VAL A 313 36.81 -5.51 7.82
C VAL A 313 38.00 -4.71 7.25
N ARG A 314 37.76 -3.52 6.71
CA ARG A 314 38.84 -2.57 6.38
C ARG A 314 39.14 -1.72 7.61
N ARG A 315 40.33 -1.93 8.20
CA ARG A 315 40.91 -1.00 9.17
C ARG A 315 41.37 0.23 8.41
N GLU A 316 40.86 1.40 8.78
CA GLU A 316 41.47 2.67 8.39
C GLU A 316 42.84 2.75 9.08
N GLU A 317 43.93 2.65 8.30
CA GLU A 317 45.23 3.17 8.75
C GLU A 317 45.15 4.70 8.67
N ARG A 318 45.33 5.32 9.83
CA ARG A 318 45.28 6.77 10.07
C ARG A 318 46.37 7.54 9.34
#